data_AF-A0A966W0H6-F1
#
_entry.id   AF-A0A966W0H6-F1
#
_cell.length_a   1.000
_cell.length_b   1.000
_cell.length_c   1.000
_cell.angle_alpha   90.00
_cell.angle_beta   90.00
_cell.angle_gamma   90.00
#
_symmetry.space_group_name_H-M   'P 1'
#
loop_
_entity.id
_entity.type
_entity.pdbx_description
1 polymer ?
#
loop_
_entity_poly.entity_id
_entity_poly.type
_entity_poly.pdbx_seq_one_letter_code
_entity_poly.pdbx_strand_id
1 'polypeptide(L)'
;VLAFQTDMTRVATFTTGQEGQGPAVPEIGIKQDRHSLSHHNGNPDLMRQLMESDAFNIAQFSYFIGRLKEVSDADGPLINTTMALYGSGMAYGHSHGNASLPLILAGGTKLGLKHGHHVDFNRVPEFQGYDKHPAIHFKPVNEKARLSNLLLTMAQKMDVKTDKFADSLGILSEVTA
;
A
#
# COMPACT_ATOMS: atom_id res chain seq x y z
N VAL A 1 -5.05 -11.99 -12.52
CA VAL A 1 -3.81 -12.82 -12.39
C VAL A 1 -3.41 -13.55 -13.68
N LEU A 2 -4.26 -13.63 -14.71
CA LEU A 2 -3.97 -14.37 -15.96
C LEU A 2 -2.62 -13.98 -16.60
N ALA A 3 -2.33 -12.67 -16.71
CA ALA A 3 -1.08 -12.21 -17.30
C ALA A 3 0.19 -12.71 -16.59
N PHE A 4 0.13 -12.92 -15.27
CA PHE A 4 1.22 -13.53 -14.52
C PHE A 4 1.25 -15.05 -14.72
N GLN A 5 0.08 -15.69 -14.69
CA GLN A 5 -0.05 -17.14 -14.90
C GLN A 5 0.48 -17.60 -16.28
N THR A 6 0.22 -16.81 -17.32
CA THR A 6 0.63 -17.12 -18.70
C THR A 6 1.95 -16.46 -19.08
N ASP A 7 2.67 -15.92 -18.10
CA ASP A 7 3.97 -15.29 -18.31
C ASP A 7 3.99 -14.16 -19.38
N MET A 8 2.94 -13.35 -19.45
CA MET A 8 2.86 -12.23 -20.40
C MET A 8 3.58 -10.98 -19.90
N THR A 9 3.71 -10.80 -18.58
CA THR A 9 4.41 -9.66 -17.99
C THR A 9 5.02 -10.03 -16.64
N ARG A 10 6.13 -9.35 -16.30
CA ARG A 10 6.74 -9.39 -14.97
C ARG A 10 6.20 -8.30 -14.04
N VAL A 11 5.67 -7.21 -14.59
CA VAL A 11 5.26 -6.03 -13.84
C VAL A 11 3.90 -5.55 -14.30
N ALA A 12 3.04 -5.20 -13.34
CA ALA A 12 1.79 -4.49 -13.59
C ALA A 12 1.63 -3.37 -12.57
N THR A 13 1.06 -2.24 -13.00
CA THR A 13 0.66 -1.14 -12.12
C THR A 13 -0.83 -0.89 -12.36
N PHE A 14 -1.58 -0.73 -11.28
CA PHE A 14 -2.99 -0.40 -11.33
C PHE A 14 -3.24 0.79 -10.42
N THR A 15 -3.89 1.82 -10.96
CA THR A 15 -4.40 2.96 -10.20
C THR A 15 -5.91 2.96 -10.28
N THR A 16 -6.59 3.25 -9.18
CA THR A 16 -8.06 3.34 -9.15
C THR A 16 -8.56 4.59 -9.87
N GLY A 17 -7.72 5.61 -10.05
CA GLY A 17 -8.07 6.85 -10.75
C GLY A 17 -6.87 7.76 -10.97
N GLN A 18 -7.10 8.93 -11.55
CA GLN A 18 -6.08 9.98 -11.62
C GLN A 18 -6.04 10.75 -10.30
N GLU A 19 -4.92 11.43 -10.04
CA GLU A 19 -4.80 12.34 -8.90
C GLU A 19 -5.86 13.46 -9.02
N GLY A 20 -6.65 13.65 -7.95
CA GLY A 20 -7.81 14.55 -7.96
C GLY A 20 -9.09 13.98 -8.59
N GLN A 21 -9.04 12.79 -9.19
CA GLN A 21 -10.18 12.13 -9.85
C GLN A 21 -10.21 10.64 -9.47
N GLY A 22 -10.64 10.36 -8.24
CA GLY A 22 -10.91 8.99 -7.79
C GLY A 22 -12.37 8.61 -8.07
N PRO A 23 -12.66 7.46 -8.69
CA PRO A 23 -14.03 7.11 -9.06
C PRO A 23 -14.93 6.97 -7.83
N ALA A 24 -16.20 7.32 -8.02
CA ALA A 24 -17.27 6.87 -7.13
C ALA A 24 -17.40 5.34 -7.18
N VAL A 25 -18.06 4.75 -6.19
CA VAL A 25 -18.37 3.31 -6.17
C VAL A 25 -19.89 3.13 -6.00
N PRO A 26 -20.69 3.39 -7.05
CA PRO A 26 -22.15 3.34 -6.97
C PRO A 26 -22.69 1.97 -6.54
N GLU A 27 -21.95 0.89 -6.80
CA GLU A 27 -22.27 -0.49 -6.45
C GLU A 27 -22.44 -0.71 -4.94
N ILE A 28 -21.78 0.11 -4.12
CA ILE A 28 -21.94 0.13 -2.66
C ILE A 28 -22.68 1.37 -2.16
N GLY A 29 -23.36 2.09 -3.05
CA GLY A 29 -24.16 3.27 -2.73
C GLY A 29 -23.38 4.58 -2.61
N ILE A 30 -22.07 4.58 -2.86
CA ILE A 30 -21.22 5.77 -2.79
C ILE A 30 -21.17 6.43 -4.17
N LYS A 31 -21.89 7.55 -4.33
CA LYS A 31 -22.01 8.26 -5.62
C LYS A 31 -21.03 9.43 -5.77
N GLN A 32 -20.44 9.87 -4.66
CA GLN A 32 -19.45 10.94 -4.66
C GLN A 32 -18.07 10.39 -5.02
N ASP A 33 -17.28 11.18 -5.74
CA ASP A 33 -15.91 10.83 -6.09
C ASP A 33 -15.01 10.75 -4.84
N ARG A 34 -14.02 9.86 -4.85
CA ARG A 34 -13.17 9.61 -3.68
C ARG A 34 -12.34 10.83 -3.28
N HIS A 35 -11.96 11.69 -4.24
CA HIS A 35 -11.17 12.88 -3.94
C HIS A 35 -11.97 13.87 -3.09
N SER A 36 -13.21 14.16 -3.48
CA SER A 36 -14.11 14.99 -2.69
C SER A 36 -14.40 14.40 -1.31
N LEU A 37 -14.60 13.08 -1.21
CA LEU A 37 -14.78 12.40 0.07
C LEU A 37 -13.57 12.58 1.01
N SER A 38 -12.36 12.61 0.44
CA SER A 38 -11.14 12.83 1.24
C SER A 38 -11.08 14.23 1.85
N HIS A 39 -11.72 15.23 1.25
CA HIS A 39 -11.87 16.58 1.79
C HIS A 39 -13.05 16.71 2.77
N HIS A 40 -13.27 15.71 3.62
CA HIS A 40 -14.45 15.61 4.50
C HIS A 40 -14.64 16.74 5.52
N ASN A 41 -13.59 17.51 5.88
CA ASN A 41 -13.68 18.63 6.85
C ASN A 41 -14.33 18.24 8.20
N GLY A 42 -14.04 17.02 8.66
CA GLY A 42 -14.63 16.44 9.86
C GLY A 42 -16.12 16.05 9.75
N ASN A 43 -16.72 16.12 8.56
CA ASN A 43 -18.09 15.66 8.35
C ASN A 43 -18.17 14.14 8.54
N PRO A 44 -18.96 13.64 9.52
CA PRO A 44 -19.00 12.22 9.85
C PRO A 44 -19.57 11.35 8.71
N ASP A 45 -20.49 11.88 7.90
CA ASP A 45 -21.06 11.12 6.78
C ASP A 45 -20.06 10.97 5.63
N LEU A 46 -19.32 12.03 5.30
CA LEU A 46 -18.26 11.96 4.29
C LEU A 46 -17.12 11.04 4.74
N MET A 47 -16.76 11.07 6.03
CA MET A 47 -15.77 10.14 6.61
C MET A 47 -16.24 8.68 6.54
N ARG A 48 -17.52 8.43 6.86
CA ARG A 48 -18.12 7.09 6.74
C ARG A 48 -18.08 6.58 5.30
N GLN A 49 -18.50 7.41 4.34
CA GLN A 49 -18.44 7.06 2.92
C GLN A 49 -17.00 6.83 2.45
N LEU A 50 -16.04 7.68 2.86
CA LEU A 50 -14.63 7.47 2.54
C LEU A 50 -14.12 6.13 3.07
N MET A 51 -14.43 5.79 4.33
CA MET A 51 -14.07 4.52 4.94
C MET A 51 -14.67 3.32 4.20
N GLU A 52 -15.94 3.39 3.80
CA GLU A 52 -16.60 2.35 3.01
C GLU A 52 -15.96 2.18 1.62
N SER A 53 -15.58 3.28 0.97
CA SER A 53 -14.83 3.27 -0.30
C SER A 53 -13.44 2.63 -0.13
N ASP A 54 -12.72 2.97 0.93
CA ASP A 54 -11.41 2.38 1.22
C ASP A 54 -11.51 0.88 1.54
N ALA A 55 -12.52 0.48 2.32
CA ALA A 55 -12.81 -0.92 2.60
C ALA A 55 -13.10 -1.71 1.32
N PHE A 56 -13.86 -1.14 0.38
CA PHE A 56 -14.11 -1.75 -0.92
C PHE A 56 -12.83 -1.96 -1.73
N ASN A 57 -11.96 -0.94 -1.82
CA ASN A 57 -10.70 -1.05 -2.56
C ASN A 57 -9.76 -2.09 -1.93
N ILE A 58 -9.68 -2.13 -0.60
CA ILE A 58 -8.93 -3.17 0.13
C ILE A 58 -9.52 -4.56 -0.13
N ALA A 59 -10.85 -4.69 -0.23
CA ALA A 59 -11.49 -5.96 -0.58
C ALA A 59 -11.11 -6.42 -2.01
N GLN A 60 -11.01 -5.50 -2.98
CA GLN A 60 -10.54 -5.84 -4.33
C GLN A 60 -9.07 -6.28 -4.33
N PHE A 61 -8.22 -5.61 -3.54
CA PHE A 61 -6.84 -6.04 -3.35
C PHE A 61 -6.76 -7.42 -2.68
N SER A 62 -7.56 -7.66 -1.63
CA SER A 62 -7.66 -8.97 -0.99
C SER A 62 -8.10 -10.06 -1.96
N TYR A 63 -9.07 -9.78 -2.83
CA TYR A 63 -9.47 -10.70 -3.90
C TYR A 63 -8.29 -11.01 -4.83
N PHE A 64 -7.54 -10.00 -5.27
CA PHE A 64 -6.35 -10.20 -6.10
C PHE A 64 -5.29 -11.07 -5.42
N ILE A 65 -5.00 -10.83 -4.14
CA ILE A 65 -4.09 -11.65 -3.33
C ILE A 65 -4.61 -13.09 -3.19
N GLY A 66 -5.92 -13.28 -2.96
CA GLY A 66 -6.56 -14.60 -2.95
C GLY A 66 -6.37 -15.34 -4.27
N ARG A 67 -6.55 -14.66 -5.41
CA ARG A 67 -6.31 -15.23 -6.73
C ARG A 67 -4.85 -15.61 -6.97
N LEU A 68 -3.88 -14.83 -6.48
CA LEU A 68 -2.45 -15.21 -6.54
C LEU A 68 -2.15 -16.45 -5.67
N LYS A 69 -2.88 -16.65 -4.57
CA LYS A 69 -2.73 -17.82 -3.70
C LYS A 69 -3.33 -19.08 -4.31
N GLU A 70 -4.45 -18.96 -5.02
CA GLU A 70 -5.17 -20.08 -5.63
C GLU A 70 -4.56 -20.55 -6.95
N VAL A 71 -3.99 -19.63 -7.73
CA VAL A 71 -3.40 -19.96 -9.03
C VAL A 71 -1.93 -20.31 -8.86
N SER A 72 -1.50 -21.39 -9.51
CA SER A 72 -0.12 -21.86 -9.48
C SER A 72 0.51 -21.87 -10.88
N ASP A 73 1.83 -21.69 -10.92
CA ASP A 73 2.71 -21.96 -12.07
C ASP A 73 3.65 -23.14 -11.76
N ALA A 74 4.75 -23.26 -12.51
CA ALA A 74 5.77 -24.30 -12.29
C ALA A 74 6.46 -24.21 -10.91
N ASP A 75 6.46 -23.03 -10.29
CA ASP A 75 7.02 -22.76 -8.97
C ASP A 75 5.96 -22.82 -7.85
N GLY A 76 4.74 -23.26 -8.15
CA GLY A 76 3.64 -23.36 -7.18
C GLY A 76 2.79 -22.09 -7.12
N PRO A 77 2.14 -21.77 -5.98
CA PRO A 77 1.25 -20.62 -5.90
C PRO A 77 1.93 -19.30 -6.29
N LEU A 78 1.32 -18.54 -7.21
CA LEU A 78 1.86 -17.29 -7.73
C LEU A 78 2.19 -16.27 -6.64
N ILE A 79 1.44 -16.29 -5.53
CA ILE A 79 1.68 -15.42 -4.37
C ILE A 79 3.09 -15.58 -3.78
N ASN A 80 3.71 -16.75 -3.93
CA ASN A 80 5.05 -16.98 -3.39
C ASN A 80 6.15 -16.30 -4.23
N THR A 81 5.93 -16.15 -5.54
CA THR A 81 6.87 -15.59 -6.51
C THR A 81 6.50 -14.17 -6.97
N THR A 82 5.36 -13.63 -6.51
CA THR A 82 4.88 -12.29 -6.85
C THR A 82 4.88 -11.38 -5.63
N MET A 83 5.48 -10.19 -5.72
CA MET A 83 5.31 -9.13 -4.73
C MET A 83 4.19 -8.18 -5.16
N ALA A 84 3.29 -7.85 -4.23
CA ALA A 84 2.20 -6.92 -4.45
C ALA A 84 2.26 -5.80 -3.40
N LEU A 85 2.42 -4.56 -3.85
CA LEU A 85 2.39 -3.36 -3.02
C LEU A 85 1.07 -2.61 -3.29
N TYR A 86 0.33 -2.32 -2.23
CA TYR A 86 -0.91 -1.54 -2.27
C TYR A 86 -0.84 -0.41 -1.25
N GLY A 87 -1.41 0.74 -1.58
CA GLY A 87 -1.50 1.85 -0.64
C GLY A 87 -1.72 3.20 -1.30
N SER A 88 -1.35 4.25 -0.56
CA SER A 88 -1.54 5.65 -0.95
C SER A 88 -0.26 6.45 -0.71
N GLY A 89 -0.03 7.47 -1.55
CA GLY A 89 1.01 8.48 -1.34
C GLY A 89 0.65 9.52 -0.26
N MET A 90 -0.53 9.40 0.34
CA MET A 90 -0.99 10.26 1.44
C MET A 90 -1.64 9.40 2.54
N ALA A 91 -1.31 9.70 3.79
CA ALA A 91 -1.94 9.12 4.97
C ALA A 91 -3.20 9.88 5.41
N TYR A 92 -3.25 11.19 5.14
CA TYR A 92 -4.36 12.04 5.57
C TYR A 92 -4.84 12.93 4.42
N GLY A 93 -5.83 12.44 3.67
CA GLY A 93 -6.31 13.10 2.46
C GLY A 93 -6.85 14.52 2.69
N HIS A 94 -7.59 14.75 3.78
CA HIS A 94 -8.27 16.02 4.03
C HIS A 94 -7.35 17.24 3.99
N SER A 95 -6.14 17.11 4.53
CA SER A 95 -5.13 18.18 4.58
C SER A 95 -3.84 17.82 3.83
N HIS A 96 -3.86 16.77 2.99
CA HIS A 96 -2.70 16.28 2.24
C HIS A 96 -1.49 15.90 3.10
N GLY A 97 -1.72 15.20 4.20
CA GLY A 97 -0.65 14.61 5.00
C GLY A 97 0.02 13.44 4.26
N ASN A 98 1.32 13.56 3.96
CA ASN A 98 2.12 12.62 3.18
C ASN A 98 3.22 11.89 3.99
N ALA A 99 3.24 12.04 5.32
CA ALA A 99 4.02 11.19 6.20
C ALA A 99 3.15 10.01 6.69
N SER A 100 3.79 8.95 7.19
CA SER A 100 3.10 7.76 7.73
C SER A 100 2.21 7.02 6.70
N LEU A 101 2.73 6.78 5.51
CA LEU A 101 1.98 6.21 4.39
C LEU A 101 1.31 4.85 4.73
N PRO A 102 0.03 4.65 4.37
CA PRO A 102 -0.67 3.39 4.58
C PRO A 102 -0.32 2.41 3.45
N LEU A 103 0.62 1.50 3.72
CA LEU A 103 1.14 0.57 2.73
C LEU A 103 0.93 -0.88 3.17
N ILE A 104 0.59 -1.75 2.22
CA ILE A 104 0.50 -3.19 2.38
C ILE A 104 1.44 -3.82 1.35
N LEU A 105 2.45 -4.56 1.84
CA LEU A 105 3.27 -5.44 1.01
C LEU A 105 2.83 -6.89 1.26
N ALA A 106 2.54 -7.62 0.19
CA ALA A 106 2.10 -9.02 0.24
C ALA A 106 2.82 -9.89 -0.79
N GLY A 107 2.89 -11.19 -0.53
CA GLY A 107 3.50 -12.19 -1.43
C GLY A 107 5.03 -12.18 -1.44
N GLY A 108 5.66 -12.91 -2.37
CA GLY A 108 7.11 -12.93 -2.51
C GLY A 108 7.85 -13.70 -1.41
N THR A 109 7.22 -14.68 -0.78
CA THR A 109 7.88 -15.52 0.25
C THR A 109 9.08 -16.29 -0.32
N LYS A 110 9.01 -16.78 -1.56
CA LYS A 110 10.14 -17.39 -2.27
C LYS A 110 11.20 -16.37 -2.71
N LEU A 111 10.85 -15.08 -2.71
CA LEU A 111 11.81 -13.99 -2.91
C LEU A 111 12.47 -13.57 -1.59
N GLY A 112 12.11 -14.21 -0.47
CA GLY A 112 12.70 -13.93 0.84
C GLY A 112 12.10 -12.71 1.54
N LEU A 113 10.80 -12.45 1.32
CA LEU A 113 10.01 -11.52 2.15
C LEU A 113 9.37 -12.24 3.34
N LYS A 114 9.32 -11.54 4.48
CA LYS A 114 8.68 -11.98 5.72
C LYS A 114 7.42 -11.16 5.97
N HIS A 115 6.32 -11.84 6.29
CA HIS A 115 5.00 -11.26 6.52
C HIS A 115 4.44 -11.62 7.90
N GLY A 116 3.27 -11.07 8.23
CA GLY A 116 2.53 -11.40 9.45
C GLY A 116 2.69 -10.39 10.59
N HIS A 117 3.21 -9.20 10.30
CA HIS A 117 3.43 -8.14 11.28
C HIS A 117 3.14 -6.76 10.69
N HIS A 118 2.83 -5.81 11.58
CA HIS A 118 2.70 -4.39 11.25
C HIS A 118 4.02 -3.68 11.60
N VAL A 119 4.62 -2.99 10.63
CA VAL A 119 5.83 -2.20 10.84
C VAL A 119 5.43 -0.73 10.97
N ASP A 120 5.47 -0.24 12.20
CA ASP A 120 5.18 1.16 12.50
C ASP A 120 6.46 1.94 12.74
N PHE A 121 6.90 2.68 11.71
CA PHE A 121 8.06 3.56 11.80
C PHE A 121 7.78 4.90 12.50
N ASN A 122 6.52 5.20 12.81
CA ASN A 122 6.12 6.46 13.43
C ASN A 122 5.56 6.27 14.85
N ARG A 123 5.78 5.09 15.44
CA ARG A 123 5.36 4.81 16.81
C ARG A 123 6.06 5.74 17.80
N VAL A 124 5.26 6.49 18.55
CA VAL A 124 5.71 7.27 19.71
C VAL A 124 5.58 6.43 21.00
N PRO A 125 6.37 6.72 22.07
CA PRO A 125 6.36 5.94 23.31
C PRO A 125 4.97 5.76 23.93
N GLU A 126 4.10 6.77 23.80
CA GLU A 126 2.71 6.76 24.26
C GLU A 126 1.76 6.96 23.07
N PHE A 127 1.58 5.93 22.24
CA PHE A 127 0.63 5.99 21.15
C PHE A 127 -0.81 5.98 21.69
N GLN A 128 -1.50 7.12 21.63
CA GLN A 128 -2.89 7.28 22.10
C GLN A 128 -3.93 7.20 20.97
N GLY A 129 -3.51 6.73 19.78
CA GLY A 129 -4.32 6.69 18.56
C GLY A 129 -3.91 7.74 17.53
N TYR A 130 -4.15 7.46 16.25
CA TYR A 130 -3.76 8.32 15.13
C TYR A 130 -4.43 9.71 15.16
N ASP A 131 -5.61 9.82 15.78
CA ASP A 131 -6.35 11.08 15.93
C ASP A 131 -5.74 12.00 17.00
N LYS A 132 -4.93 11.45 17.91
CA LYS A 132 -4.31 12.19 19.02
C LYS A 132 -2.93 12.75 18.68
N HIS A 133 -2.39 12.41 17.50
CA HIS A 133 -1.07 12.83 17.06
C HIS A 133 -1.08 13.31 15.60
N PRO A 134 -1.87 14.34 15.22
CA PRO A 134 -2.04 14.74 13.82
C PRO A 134 -0.74 15.14 13.12
N ALA A 135 0.28 15.57 13.87
CA ALA A 135 1.58 15.95 13.31
C ALA A 135 2.28 14.80 12.56
N ILE A 136 2.04 13.54 12.93
CA ILE A 136 2.70 12.37 12.31
C ILE A 136 2.26 12.14 10.86
N HIS A 137 1.13 12.74 10.46
CA HIS A 137 0.64 12.69 9.07
C HIS A 137 1.39 13.65 8.16
N PHE A 138 2.10 14.64 8.71
CA PHE A 138 2.81 15.69 7.94
C PHE A 138 4.32 15.65 8.13
N LYS A 139 4.79 15.11 9.27
CA LYS A 139 6.20 15.01 9.59
C LYS A 139 6.49 13.59 10.08
N PRO A 140 7.40 12.86 9.40
CA PRO A 140 7.77 11.53 9.88
C PRO A 140 8.47 11.66 11.24
N VAL A 141 8.14 10.76 12.17
CA VAL A 141 8.86 10.64 13.44
C VAL A 141 10.23 10.01 13.16
N ASN A 142 10.29 9.05 12.24
CA ASN A 142 11.52 8.46 11.75
C ASN A 142 11.83 8.94 10.33
N GLU A 143 12.68 9.96 10.20
CA GLU A 143 13.10 10.51 8.89
C GLU A 143 13.89 9.52 8.02
N LYS A 144 14.37 8.40 8.60
CA LYS A 144 15.05 7.34 7.86
C LYS A 144 14.09 6.35 7.22
N ALA A 145 12.81 6.32 7.63
CA ALA A 145 11.79 5.41 7.12
C ALA A 145 11.19 5.89 5.79
N ARG A 146 12.03 5.91 4.75
CA ARG A 146 11.65 6.41 3.42
C ARG A 146 10.97 5.30 2.61
N LEU A 147 9.91 5.65 1.87
CA LEU A 147 9.27 4.72 0.91
C LEU A 147 10.28 4.15 -0.09
N SER A 148 11.25 4.95 -0.49
CA SER A 148 12.33 4.53 -1.38
C SER A 148 13.16 3.37 -0.84
N ASN A 149 13.26 3.18 0.49
CA ASN A 149 13.89 1.99 1.08
C ASN A 149 13.11 0.71 0.76
N LEU A 150 11.78 0.77 0.86
CA LEU A 150 10.91 -0.34 0.49
C LEU A 150 11.01 -0.65 -1.00
N LEU A 151 11.01 0.37 -1.85
CA LEU A 151 11.14 0.22 -3.30
C LEU A 151 12.51 -0.35 -3.71
N LEU A 152 13.60 0.10 -3.07
CA LEU A 152 14.93 -0.49 -3.25
C LEU A 152 14.95 -1.97 -2.84
N THR A 153 14.35 -2.28 -1.70
CA THR A 153 14.23 -3.66 -1.19
C THR A 153 13.50 -4.54 -2.20
N MET A 154 12.36 -4.08 -2.71
CA MET A 154 11.60 -4.81 -3.74
C MET A 154 12.42 -4.99 -5.02
N ALA A 155 13.13 -3.95 -5.49
CA ALA A 155 13.97 -4.06 -6.68
C ALA A 155 15.03 -5.16 -6.50
N GLN A 156 15.76 -5.16 -5.38
CA GLN A 156 16.78 -6.17 -5.10
C GLN A 156 16.19 -7.57 -4.91
N LYS A 157 14.99 -7.70 -4.32
CA LYS A 157 14.28 -8.98 -4.18
C LYS A 157 13.80 -9.54 -5.53
N MET A 158 13.76 -8.72 -6.58
CA MET A 158 13.53 -9.13 -7.97
C MET A 158 14.83 -9.26 -8.78
N ASP A 159 15.99 -9.38 -8.11
CA ASP A 159 17.31 -9.50 -8.75
C ASP A 159 17.72 -8.28 -9.61
N VAL A 160 17.11 -7.12 -9.37
CA VAL A 160 17.56 -5.86 -9.98
C VAL A 160 18.88 -5.45 -9.30
N LYS A 161 19.97 -5.45 -10.07
CA LYS A 161 21.31 -5.07 -9.61
C LYS A 161 21.42 -3.55 -9.44
N THR A 162 20.94 -3.05 -8.31
CA THR A 162 21.08 -1.65 -7.92
C THR A 162 21.31 -1.51 -6.41
N ASP A 163 22.22 -0.61 -6.05
CA ASP A 163 22.51 -0.27 -4.65
C ASP A 163 21.74 0.98 -4.19
N LYS A 164 21.05 1.66 -5.10
CA LYS A 164 20.33 2.92 -4.81
C LYS A 164 19.03 3.04 -5.61
N PHE A 165 18.03 3.63 -4.97
CA PHE A 165 16.81 4.08 -5.62
C PHE A 165 16.38 5.42 -5.01
N ALA A 166 16.29 6.47 -5.84
CA ALA A 166 15.94 7.83 -5.40
C ALA A 166 16.74 8.28 -4.16
N ASP A 167 16.04 8.63 -3.09
CA ASP A 167 16.59 9.06 -1.80
C ASP A 167 16.68 7.93 -0.77
N SER A 168 16.66 6.66 -1.19
CA SER A 168 16.79 5.53 -0.28
C SER A 168 18.10 5.59 0.51
N LEU A 169 18.02 5.21 1.78
CA LEU A 169 19.15 5.07 2.71
C LEU A 169 19.61 3.61 2.86
N GLY A 170 18.95 2.66 2.20
CA GLY A 170 19.22 1.24 2.29
C GLY A 170 17.96 0.39 2.18
N ILE A 171 18.13 -0.93 2.24
CA ILE A 171 17.01 -1.87 2.28
C ILE A 171 16.28 -1.83 3.63
N LEU A 172 15.04 -2.30 3.61
CA LEU A 172 14.15 -2.39 4.75
C LEU A 172 14.22 -3.80 5.33
N SER A 173 15.12 -4.01 6.29
CA SER A 173 15.35 -5.32 6.92
C SER A 173 14.11 -5.90 7.61
N GLU A 174 13.18 -5.04 8.02
CA GLU A 174 11.96 -5.37 8.74
C GLU A 174 10.99 -6.22 7.91
N VAL A 175 11.13 -6.23 6.57
CA VAL A 175 10.26 -7.01 5.66
C VAL A 175 11.01 -8.16 4.99
N THR A 176 12.29 -8.35 5.29
CA THR A 176 13.12 -9.43 4.70
C THR A 176 13.31 -10.57 5.70
N ALA A 177 13.40 -11.79 5.18
CA ALA A 177 13.83 -12.96 5.94
C ALA A 177 15.35 -12.98 6.17
#